data_AF-A0A225UKE6-F1
#
_entry.id   AF-A0A225UKE6-F1
#
_cell.length_a   1.000
_cell.length_b   1.000
_cell.length_c   1.000
_cell.angle_alpha   90.00
_cell.angle_beta   90.00
_cell.angle_gamma   90.00
#
_symmetry.space_group_name_H-M   'P 1'
#
loop_
_entity.id
_entity.type
_entity.pdbx_description
1 polymer ?
#
loop_
_entity_poly.entity_id
_entity_poly.type
_entity_poly.pdbx_seq_one_letter_code
_entity_poly.pdbx_strand_id
1 'polypeptide(L)'
;MHRLTSKLFRGLESTKSFYDAIYIFTKSRSIEDHLSALRKTLDILRDNKLYVKLSKCVFCAEEIPCLGDFVGRNGVRMDPDKVQTIKDWPVPRTQEELHSFLGLTGYVQRFCPEYASMTASMFTLLKKKNKRNAKIRFSDEQLKNFNELKRRLCNPPVLHLPDFKQPIHLRTDA
;
A
#
# COMPACT_ATOMS: atom_id res chain seq x y z
N MET A 1 20.09 10.56 3.43
CA MET A 1 18.86 11.33 3.70
C MET A 1 17.95 10.63 4.71
N HIS A 2 17.50 9.39 4.46
CA HIS A 2 16.60 8.66 5.38
C HIS A 2 17.08 8.59 6.85
N ARG A 3 18.35 8.25 7.11
CA ARG A 3 18.89 8.20 8.49
C ARG A 3 18.90 9.56 9.20
N LEU A 4 18.93 10.67 8.44
CA LEU A 4 18.92 12.01 9.00
C LEU A 4 17.50 12.40 9.43
N THR A 5 16.53 12.30 8.52
CA THR A 5 15.13 12.65 8.81
C THR A 5 14.53 11.76 9.90
N SER A 6 14.83 10.45 9.87
CA SER A 6 14.40 9.52 10.92
C SER A 6 14.99 9.85 12.29
N LYS A 7 16.21 10.43 12.35
CA LYS A 7 16.79 10.91 13.61
C LYS A 7 16.14 12.21 14.07
N LEU A 8 15.94 13.17 13.17
CA LEU A 8 15.33 14.48 13.47
C LEU A 8 13.92 14.34 14.04
N PHE A 9 13.13 13.39 13.53
CA PHE A 9 11.74 13.21 13.94
C PHE A 9 11.51 12.08 14.96
N ARG A 10 12.58 11.46 15.50
CA ARG A 10 12.49 10.26 16.35
C ARG A 10 11.61 10.44 17.60
N GLY A 11 11.55 11.65 18.15
CA GLY A 11 10.75 11.99 19.34
C GLY A 11 9.37 12.57 19.06
N LEU A 12 8.99 12.75 17.79
CA LEU A 12 7.69 13.31 17.45
C LEU A 12 6.64 12.20 17.33
N GLU A 13 5.54 12.36 18.07
CA GLU A 13 4.38 11.49 17.96
C GLU A 13 3.65 11.72 16.63
N SER A 14 3.53 12.98 16.22
CA SER A 14 2.73 13.44 15.08
C SER A 14 3.49 13.51 13.75
N THR A 15 4.76 13.09 13.71
CA THR A 15 5.58 13.17 12.49
C THR A 15 6.40 11.90 12.31
N LYS A 16 6.36 11.36 11.10
CA LYS A 16 7.17 10.21 10.66
C LYS A 16 7.79 10.53 9.31
N SER A 17 8.91 9.89 9.01
CA SER A 17 9.55 10.01 7.69
C SER A 17 9.93 8.66 7.13
N PHE A 18 9.80 8.50 5.82
CA PHE A 18 10.28 7.34 5.09
C PHE A 18 10.99 7.83 3.82
N TYR A 19 12.26 7.47 3.67
CA TYR A 19 13.18 8.08 2.70
C TYR A 19 13.12 9.62 2.70
N ASP A 20 12.57 10.21 1.64
CA ASP A 20 12.42 11.63 1.37
C ASP A 20 11.02 12.17 1.68
N ALA A 21 10.07 11.29 2.01
CA ALA A 21 8.71 11.66 2.40
C ALA A 21 8.61 11.94 3.91
N ILE A 22 7.90 13.01 4.25
CA ILE A 22 7.56 13.40 5.63
C ILE A 22 6.05 13.37 5.74
N TYR A 23 5.56 12.63 6.74
CA TYR A 23 4.14 12.46 7.03
C TYR A 23 3.84 13.09 8.38
N ILE A 24 2.87 13.99 8.39
CA ILE A 24 2.42 14.70 9.60
C ILE A 24 0.97 14.31 9.83
N PHE A 25 0.65 13.80 11.02
CA PHE A 25 -0.69 13.33 11.36
C PHE A 25 -0.98 13.56 12.84
N THR A 26 -2.26 13.68 13.18
CA THR A 26 -2.74 13.91 14.55
C THR A 26 -3.87 12.95 14.87
N LYS A 27 -3.95 12.50 16.13
CA LYS A 27 -5.06 11.66 16.62
C LYS A 27 -6.35 12.47 16.80
N SER A 28 -6.20 13.73 17.21
CA SER A 28 -7.29 14.70 17.35
C SER A 28 -7.86 15.09 15.98
N ARG A 29 -9.16 15.38 15.95
CA ARG A 29 -9.84 15.96 14.78
C ARG A 29 -9.70 17.49 14.69
N SER A 30 -9.11 18.14 15.69
CA SER A 30 -8.83 19.58 15.67
C SER A 30 -7.79 19.92 14.60
N ILE A 31 -8.11 20.93 13.80
CA ILE A 31 -7.18 21.47 12.80
C ILE A 31 -6.05 22.24 13.49
N GLU A 32 -6.31 22.86 14.63
CA GLU A 32 -5.36 23.61 15.43
C GLU A 32 -4.23 22.70 15.95
N ASP A 33 -4.58 21.50 16.44
CA ASP A 33 -3.60 20.48 16.83
C ASP A 33 -2.72 20.07 15.64
N HIS A 34 -3.32 19.94 14.46
CA HIS A 34 -2.61 19.59 13.23
C HIS A 34 -1.68 20.71 12.76
N LEU A 35 -2.13 21.96 12.82
CA LEU A 35 -1.32 23.14 12.48
C LEU A 35 -0.15 23.32 13.46
N SER A 36 -0.36 23.02 14.74
CA SER A 36 0.71 23.00 15.75
C SER A 36 1.77 21.94 15.44
N ALA A 37 1.36 20.73 15.07
CA ALA A 37 2.26 19.67 14.62
C ALA A 37 3.02 20.06 13.34
N LEU A 38 2.32 20.61 12.35
CA LEU A 38 2.91 21.11 11.11
C LEU A 38 3.97 22.17 11.38
N ARG A 39 3.66 23.15 12.25
CA ARG A 39 4.57 24.23 12.62
C ARG A 39 5.87 23.68 13.23
N LYS A 40 5.76 22.77 14.21
CA LYS A 40 6.93 22.12 14.85
C LYS A 40 7.82 21.42 13.82
N THR A 41 7.22 20.68 12.90
CA THR A 41 7.98 19.95 11.87
C THR A 41 8.67 20.91 10.89
N LEU A 42 7.99 21.96 10.45
CA LEU A 42 8.58 22.98 9.56
C LEU A 42 9.70 23.77 10.25
N ASP A 43 9.58 24.07 11.54
CA ASP A 43 10.64 24.74 12.29
C ASP A 43 11.88 23.83 12.43
N ILE A 44 11.72 22.53 12.71
CA ILE A 44 12.85 21.56 12.68
C ILE A 44 13.53 21.53 11.31
N LEU A 45 12.75 21.51 10.23
CA LEU A 45 13.31 21.55 8.87
C LEU A 45 14.10 22.84 8.63
N ARG A 46 13.57 23.98 9.05
CA ARG A 46 14.23 25.29 8.94
C ARG A 46 15.56 25.32 9.68
N ASP A 47 15.57 24.87 10.94
CA ASP A 47 16.76 24.87 11.79
C ASP A 47 17.87 23.98 11.22
N ASN A 48 17.50 22.91 10.51
CA ASN A 48 18.41 21.98 9.87
C ASN A 48 18.68 22.28 8.39
N LYS A 49 18.21 23.43 7.86
CA LYS A 49 18.36 23.85 6.46
C LYS A 49 17.88 22.79 5.45
N LEU A 50 16.78 22.12 5.78
CA LEU A 50 16.11 21.14 4.92
C LEU A 50 14.92 21.80 4.24
N TYR A 51 14.79 21.58 2.93
CA TYR A 51 13.78 22.22 2.09
C TYR A 51 12.83 21.17 1.51
N VAL A 52 11.54 21.48 1.53
CA VAL A 52 10.49 20.68 0.90
C VAL A 52 10.07 21.30 -0.43
N LYS A 53 9.82 20.47 -1.43
CA LYS A 53 9.31 20.94 -2.73
C LYS A 53 7.81 21.19 -2.60
N LEU A 54 7.40 22.45 -2.49
CA LEU A 54 6.00 22.85 -2.26
C LEU A 54 5.02 22.22 -3.26
N SER A 55 5.40 22.11 -4.54
CA SER A 55 4.55 21.51 -5.57
C SER A 55 4.26 20.01 -5.40
N LYS A 56 4.93 19.34 -4.45
CA LYS A 56 4.70 17.93 -4.08
C LYS A 56 4.06 17.78 -2.70
N CYS A 57 3.84 18.88 -1.98
CA CYS A 57 3.27 18.86 -0.65
C CYS A 57 1.74 18.84 -0.72
N VAL A 58 1.13 18.01 0.12
CA VAL A 58 -0.30 18.00 0.38
C VAL A 58 -0.48 18.39 1.84
N PHE A 59 -1.31 19.40 2.11
CA PHE A 59 -1.55 19.91 3.46
C PHE A 59 -3.01 19.74 3.86
N CYS A 60 -3.23 19.46 5.14
CA CYS A 60 -4.56 19.46 5.78
C CYS A 60 -5.64 18.63 5.05
N ALA A 61 -5.23 17.53 4.40
CA ALA A 61 -6.14 16.63 3.71
C ALA A 61 -6.68 15.53 4.64
N GLU A 62 -7.87 15.02 4.34
CA GLU A 62 -8.49 13.94 5.12
C GLU A 62 -7.85 12.57 4.89
N GLU A 63 -7.28 12.40 3.69
CA GLU A 63 -6.43 11.28 3.30
C GLU A 63 -5.24 11.80 2.50
N ILE A 64 -4.11 11.11 2.60
CA ILE A 64 -2.88 11.44 1.88
C ILE A 64 -2.28 10.18 1.24
N PRO A 65 -1.61 10.32 0.08
CA PRO A 65 -0.80 9.24 -0.45
C PRO A 65 0.36 8.94 0.49
N CYS A 66 0.52 7.68 0.88
CA CYS A 66 1.54 7.17 1.78
C CYS A 66 1.98 5.78 1.34
N LEU A 67 3.27 5.65 0.99
CA LEU A 67 3.90 4.38 0.60
C LEU A 67 3.13 3.61 -0.48
N GLY A 68 2.54 4.34 -1.43
CA GLY A 68 1.81 3.78 -2.56
C GLY A 68 0.33 3.52 -2.30
N ASP A 69 -0.22 3.79 -1.12
CA ASP A 69 -1.66 3.68 -0.86
C ASP A 69 -2.17 4.95 -0.17
N PHE A 70 -3.48 5.08 0.05
CA PHE A 70 -4.05 6.25 0.70
C PHE A 70 -4.30 5.97 2.18
N VAL A 71 -3.81 6.85 3.05
CA VAL A 71 -3.99 6.77 4.49
C VAL A 71 -4.79 7.99 4.95
N GLY A 72 -5.89 7.76 5.65
CA GLY A 72 -6.77 8.82 6.13
C GLY A 72 -7.54 8.44 7.38
N ARG A 73 -8.54 9.26 7.71
CA ARG A 73 -9.36 9.11 8.94
C ARG A 73 -10.05 7.75 9.03
N ASN A 74 -10.45 7.18 7.90
CA ASN A 74 -11.21 5.92 7.82
C ASN A 74 -10.30 4.69 7.73
N GLY A 75 -8.97 4.87 7.71
CA GLY A 75 -8.00 3.79 7.58
C GLY A 75 -7.16 3.91 6.31
N VAL A 76 -6.76 2.76 5.77
CA VAL A 76 -5.89 2.61 4.62
C VAL A 76 -6.68 2.04 3.46
N ARG A 77 -6.68 2.75 2.34
CA ARG A 77 -7.36 2.38 1.10
C ARG A 77 -6.33 2.19 -0.01
N MET A 78 -6.55 1.18 -0.85
CA MET A 78 -5.70 0.95 -2.01
C MET A 78 -5.76 2.12 -2.99
N ASP A 79 -4.62 2.43 -3.61
CA ASP A 79 -4.54 3.43 -4.68
C ASP A 79 -5.50 3.10 -5.84
N PRO A 80 -6.39 4.02 -6.26
CA PRO A 80 -7.28 3.82 -7.41
C PRO A 80 -6.55 3.45 -8.69
N ASP A 81 -5.32 3.92 -8.89
CA ASP A 81 -4.54 3.61 -10.11
C ASP A 81 -4.13 2.12 -10.12
N LYS A 82 -3.83 1.55 -8.95
CA LYS A 82 -3.58 0.10 -8.82
C LYS A 82 -4.86 -0.70 -9.03
N VAL A 83 -6.00 -0.23 -8.48
CA VAL A 83 -7.31 -0.83 -8.72
C VAL A 83 -7.59 -0.91 -10.22
N GLN A 84 -7.42 0.20 -10.92
CA GLN A 84 -7.67 0.30 -12.36
C GLN A 84 -6.69 -0.59 -13.14
N THR A 85 -5.40 -0.57 -12.79
CA THR A 85 -4.38 -1.43 -13.40
C THR A 85 -4.74 -2.91 -13.27
N ILE A 86 -5.21 -3.35 -12.10
CA ILE A 86 -5.64 -4.74 -11.87
C ILE A 86 -6.91 -5.04 -12.67
N LYS A 87 -7.88 -4.12 -12.70
CA LYS A 87 -9.14 -4.25 -13.44
C LYS A 87 -8.90 -4.48 -14.93
N ASP A 88 -8.00 -3.71 -15.51
CA ASP A 88 -7.70 -3.75 -16.95
C ASP A 88 -6.67 -4.82 -17.32
N TRP A 89 -6.07 -5.49 -16.32
CA TRP A 89 -5.03 -6.47 -16.56
C TRP A 89 -5.53 -7.62 -17.45
N PRO A 90 -4.93 -7.86 -18.63
CA PRO A 90 -5.37 -8.91 -19.54
C PRO A 90 -5.05 -10.30 -18.96
N VAL A 91 -5.77 -11.33 -19.38
CA VAL A 91 -5.44 -12.71 -18.99
C VAL A 91 -4.01 -13.03 -19.44
N PRO A 92 -3.08 -13.35 -18.51
CA PRO A 92 -1.69 -13.61 -18.85
C PRO A 92 -1.54 -14.81 -19.80
N ARG A 93 -0.77 -14.62 -20.86
CA ARG A 93 -0.45 -15.63 -21.88
C ARG A 93 1.00 -16.11 -21.76
N THR A 94 1.84 -15.38 -21.03
CA THR A 94 3.23 -15.77 -20.74
C THR A 94 3.50 -15.86 -19.24
N GLN A 95 4.55 -16.61 -18.87
CA GLN A 95 5.03 -16.64 -17.49
C GLN A 95 5.47 -15.25 -16.99
N GLU A 96 5.97 -14.38 -17.86
CA GLU A 96 6.43 -13.04 -17.50
C GLU A 96 5.25 -12.10 -17.18
N GLU A 97 4.20 -12.17 -17.98
CA GLU A 97 2.94 -11.46 -17.71
C GLU A 97 2.30 -11.95 -16.41
N LEU A 98 2.30 -13.26 -16.16
CA LEU A 98 1.77 -13.84 -14.93
C LEU A 98 2.61 -13.47 -13.71
N HIS A 99 3.93 -13.51 -13.84
CA HIS A 99 4.84 -13.10 -12.77
C HIS A 99 4.63 -11.62 -12.42
N SER A 100 4.46 -10.75 -13.42
CA SER A 100 4.19 -9.33 -13.22
C SER A 100 2.84 -9.11 -12.53
N PHE A 101 1.80 -9.83 -12.96
CA PHE A 101 0.48 -9.81 -12.32
C PHE A 101 0.57 -10.23 -10.84
N LEU A 102 1.14 -11.41 -10.57
CA LEU A 102 1.28 -11.94 -9.21
C LEU A 102 2.19 -11.07 -8.33
N GLY A 103 3.17 -10.37 -8.91
CA GLY A 103 3.99 -9.38 -8.22
C GLY A 103 3.17 -8.19 -7.74
N LEU A 104 2.36 -7.59 -8.62
CA LEU A 104 1.47 -6.49 -8.25
C LEU A 104 0.39 -6.93 -7.24
N THR A 105 -0.32 -8.03 -7.54
CA THR A 105 -1.38 -8.51 -6.64
C THR A 105 -0.83 -9.00 -5.31
N GLY A 106 0.41 -9.51 -5.29
CA GLY A 106 1.14 -9.87 -4.07
C GLY A 106 1.49 -8.66 -3.20
N TYR A 107 1.83 -7.52 -3.82
CA TYR A 107 2.04 -6.26 -3.10
C TYR A 107 0.76 -5.78 -2.39
N VAL A 108 -0.40 -5.96 -3.03
CA VAL A 108 -1.71 -5.54 -2.50
C VAL A 108 -2.50 -6.66 -1.80
N GLN A 109 -1.88 -7.82 -1.55
CA GLN A 109 -2.59 -9.01 -1.05
C GLN A 109 -3.34 -8.80 0.27
N ARG A 110 -2.90 -7.85 1.10
CA ARG A 110 -3.56 -7.49 2.36
C ARG A 110 -4.99 -6.97 2.20
N PHE A 111 -5.37 -6.52 1.00
CA PHE A 111 -6.73 -6.12 0.66
C PHE A 111 -7.59 -7.28 0.14
N CYS A 112 -7.04 -8.50 0.08
CA CYS A 112 -7.70 -9.65 -0.50
C CYS A 112 -7.67 -10.85 0.46
N PRO A 113 -8.76 -11.09 1.21
CA PRO A 113 -8.91 -12.33 1.97
C PRO A 113 -8.72 -13.55 1.08
N GLU A 114 -8.07 -14.59 1.61
CA GLU A 114 -7.79 -15.86 0.92
C GLU A 114 -6.88 -15.75 -0.32
N TYR A 115 -6.10 -14.68 -0.45
CA TYR A 115 -5.19 -14.46 -1.59
C TYR A 115 -4.33 -15.69 -1.92
N ALA A 116 -3.75 -16.33 -0.90
CA ALA A 116 -2.89 -17.49 -1.06
C ALA A 116 -3.63 -18.67 -1.71
N SER A 117 -4.86 -18.96 -1.27
CA SER A 117 -5.69 -20.05 -1.80
C SER A 117 -5.99 -19.84 -3.30
N MET A 118 -6.46 -18.64 -3.67
CA MET A 118 -6.77 -18.32 -5.06
C MET A 118 -5.54 -18.37 -5.98
N THR A 119 -4.37 -17.96 -5.48
CA THR A 119 -3.16 -17.86 -6.30
C THR A 119 -2.29 -19.11 -6.33
N ALA A 120 -2.50 -20.06 -5.41
CA ALA A 120 -1.69 -21.26 -5.27
C ALA A 120 -1.54 -22.04 -6.59
N SER A 121 -2.65 -22.30 -7.29
CA SER A 121 -2.64 -23.04 -8.57
C SER A 121 -1.97 -22.23 -9.69
N MET A 122 -2.03 -20.90 -9.66
CA MET A 122 -1.35 -20.04 -10.64
C MET A 122 0.17 -20.03 -10.44
N PHE A 123 0.67 -20.04 -9.19
CA PHE A 123 2.11 -20.13 -8.93
C PHE A 123 2.74 -21.41 -9.50
N THR A 124 1.97 -22.50 -9.69
CA THR A 124 2.48 -23.72 -10.33
C THR A 124 2.88 -23.49 -11.80
N LEU A 125 2.23 -22.54 -12.48
CA LEU A 125 2.55 -22.16 -13.87
C LEU A 125 3.92 -21.47 -13.98
N LEU A 126 4.45 -20.93 -12.88
CA LEU A 126 5.77 -20.31 -12.80
C LEU A 126 6.90 -21.30 -12.47
N LYS A 127 6.60 -22.53 -12.02
CA LYS A 127 7.62 -23.51 -11.56
C LYS A 127 8.38 -24.19 -12.69
N LYS A 128 7.89 -24.17 -13.93
CA LYS A 128 8.57 -24.81 -15.06
C LYS A 128 9.85 -24.03 -15.41
N LYS A 129 11.03 -24.66 -15.20
CA LYS A 129 12.32 -24.08 -15.58
C LYS A 129 12.37 -23.83 -17.09
N ASN A 130 12.69 -22.57 -17.44
CA ASN A 130 13.07 -22.05 -18.77
C ASN A 130 11.89 -21.81 -19.73
N LYS A 131 11.58 -20.60 -20.23
CA LYS A 131 12.37 -19.40 -20.53
C LYS A 131 11.54 -18.16 -20.10
N ARG A 132 12.17 -16.99 -19.88
CA ARG A 132 11.42 -15.70 -19.94
C ARG A 132 10.54 -15.74 -21.21
N ASN A 133 9.24 -15.45 -21.10
CA ASN A 133 8.23 -15.62 -22.15
C ASN A 133 7.75 -17.03 -22.53
N ALA A 134 7.89 -18.04 -21.66
CA ALA A 134 7.19 -19.32 -21.90
C ALA A 134 5.67 -19.10 -21.93
N LYS A 135 5.00 -19.65 -22.96
CA LYS A 135 3.54 -19.58 -23.07
C LYS A 135 2.88 -20.40 -21.96
N ILE A 136 1.86 -19.82 -21.34
CA ILE A 136 1.04 -20.48 -20.33
C ILE A 136 -0.39 -20.62 -20.84
N ARG A 137 -1.10 -21.62 -20.31
CA ARG A 137 -2.54 -21.80 -20.52
C ARG A 137 -3.16 -22.01 -19.16
N PHE A 138 -4.19 -21.23 -18.88
CA PHE A 138 -4.99 -21.37 -17.67
C PHE A 138 -5.93 -22.56 -17.85
N SER A 139 -6.09 -23.39 -16.82
CA SER A 139 -7.27 -24.23 -16.68
C SER A 139 -8.50 -23.38 -16.37
N ASP A 140 -9.69 -23.96 -16.48
CA ASP A 140 -10.94 -23.27 -16.13
C ASP A 140 -10.94 -22.81 -14.66
N GLU A 141 -10.38 -23.64 -13.76
CA GLU A 141 -10.22 -23.31 -12.35
C GLU A 141 -9.27 -22.12 -12.15
N GLN A 142 -8.11 -22.12 -12.81
CA GLN A 142 -7.16 -21.00 -12.72
C GLN A 142 -7.76 -19.71 -13.27
N LEU A 143 -8.52 -19.79 -14.37
CA LEU A 143 -9.18 -18.63 -14.97
C LEU A 143 -10.29 -18.09 -14.06
N LYS A 144 -11.05 -18.98 -13.42
CA LYS A 144 -12.03 -18.61 -12.39
C LYS A 144 -11.35 -17.89 -11.22
N ASN A 145 -10.26 -18.42 -10.69
CA ASN A 145 -9.51 -17.81 -9.59
C ASN A 145 -8.89 -16.47 -9.99
N PHE A 146 -8.37 -16.34 -11.21
CA PHE A 146 -7.85 -15.09 -11.75
C PHE A 146 -8.92 -13.99 -11.79
N ASN A 147 -10.12 -14.32 -12.31
CA ASN A 147 -11.23 -13.39 -12.39
C ASN A 147 -11.77 -13.02 -11.01
N GLU A 148 -11.86 -13.98 -10.07
CA GLU A 148 -12.29 -13.73 -8.70
C GLU A 148 -11.29 -12.85 -7.94
N LEU A 149 -9.99 -13.10 -8.09
CA LEU A 149 -8.94 -12.28 -7.52
C LEU A 149 -9.04 -10.84 -8.02
N LYS A 150 -9.22 -10.64 -9.33
CA LYS A 150 -9.46 -9.32 -9.91
C LYS A 150 -10.70 -8.67 -9.31
N ARG A 151 -11.82 -9.39 -9.21
CA ARG A 151 -13.08 -8.88 -8.66
C ARG A 151 -12.93 -8.39 -7.22
N ARG A 152 -12.25 -9.17 -6.36
CA ARG A 152 -11.97 -8.81 -4.96
C ARG A 152 -11.05 -7.60 -4.85
N LEU A 153 -9.96 -7.57 -5.62
CA LEU A 153 -9.02 -6.44 -5.62
C LEU A 153 -9.58 -5.18 -6.30
N CYS A 154 -10.60 -5.30 -7.16
CA CYS A 154 -11.31 -4.14 -7.71
C CYS A 154 -12.32 -3.53 -6.73
N ASN A 155 -12.65 -4.23 -5.64
CA ASN A 155 -13.55 -3.77 -4.59
C ASN A 155 -12.88 -3.99 -3.22
N PRO A 156 -11.70 -3.40 -2.98
CA PRO A 156 -10.92 -3.68 -1.78
C PRO A 156 -11.63 -3.11 -0.54
N PRO A 157 -11.54 -3.78 0.62
CA PRO A 157 -11.98 -3.19 1.87
C PRO A 157 -11.07 -2.03 2.27
N VAL A 158 -11.57 -1.14 3.12
CA VAL A 158 -10.71 -0.18 3.83
C VAL A 158 -10.14 -0.87 5.06
N LEU A 159 -8.82 -0.87 5.21
CA LEU A 159 -8.13 -1.49 6.33
C LEU A 159 -7.99 -0.48 7.47
N HIS A 160 -8.45 -0.82 8.67
CA HIS A 160 -8.30 0.07 9.81
C HIS A 160 -6.84 0.12 10.29
N LEU A 161 -6.40 1.29 10.76
CA LEU A 161 -5.13 1.40 11.47
C LEU A 161 -5.25 0.67 12.82
N PRO A 162 -4.22 -0.08 13.25
CA PRO A 162 -4.27 -0.82 14.51
C PRO A 162 -4.38 0.14 15.70
N ASP A 163 -5.37 -0.09 16.56
CA ASP A 163 -5.44 0.54 17.87
C ASP A 163 -4.76 -0.35 18.92
N PHE A 164 -3.51 -0.02 19.23
CA PHE A 164 -2.71 -0.77 20.21
C PHE A 164 -3.19 -0.65 21.65
N LYS A 165 -4.25 0.12 21.93
CA LYS A 165 -4.94 0.13 23.23
C LYS A 165 -5.99 -0.96 23.36
N GLN A 166 -6.36 -1.62 22.25
CA GLN A 166 -7.37 -2.67 22.21
C GLN A 166 -6.71 -4.05 22.03
N PRO A 167 -7.36 -5.14 22.49
CA PRO A 167 -6.87 -6.49 22.23
C PRO A 167 -6.83 -6.77 20.73
N ILE A 168 -5.75 -7.41 20.27
CA ILE A 168 -5.60 -7.83 18.87
C ILE A 168 -6.06 -9.28 18.76
N HIS A 169 -7.01 -9.55 17.86
CA HIS A 169 -7.51 -10.89 17.59
C HIS A 169 -6.95 -11.42 16.26
N LEU A 170 -6.36 -12.61 16.30
CA LEU A 170 -5.92 -13.33 15.10
C LEU A 170 -6.92 -14.46 14.81
N ARG A 171 -7.47 -14.49 13.60
CA ARG A 171 -8.29 -15.60 13.09
C ARG A 171 -7.50 -16.30 12.00
N THR A 172 -7.45 -17.63 12.07
CA THR A 172 -6.70 -18.49 11.14
C THR A 172 -7.58 -19.62 10.64
N ASP A 173 -7.53 -19.91 9.35
CA ASP A 173 -8.10 -21.06 8.66
C ASP A 173 -7.00 -21.77 7.85
N ALA A 174 -7.21 -23.05 7.52
CA ALA A 174 -6.23 -23.91 6.85
C ALA A 174 -6.82 -24.55 5.59
#